data_AF-A0A2T5GZ02-F1
#
_entry.id   AF-A0A2T5GZ02-F1
#
_cell.length_a   1.000
_cell.length_b   1.000
_cell.length_c   1.000
_cell.angle_alpha   90.00
_cell.angle_beta   90.00
_cell.angle_gamma   90.00
#
_symmetry.space_group_name_H-M   'P 1'
#
loop_
_entity.id
_entity.type
_entity.pdbx_description
1 polymer ?
#
loop_
_entity_poly.entity_id
_entity_poly.type
_entity_poly.pdbx_seq_one_letter_code
_entity_poly.pdbx_strand_id
1 'polypeptide(L)'
;MTGVVYFIGNLEHKIVKIGFTAGSVLGRLKGIQTGSPVRLSILAYIEGTREDEARLHRTFSPIGLFGEWFSIEGKLDSFLCYLTGYAEESGLLVSDEQFAAAIHDNVINDHPPHPSINADLYATSADASEWGHLA
;
A
#
# COMPACT_ATOMS: atom_id res chain seq x y z
N MET A 1 3.23 15.16 -12.53
CA MET A 1 4.66 14.99 -12.20
C MET A 1 4.89 13.50 -12.01
N THR A 2 5.85 12.94 -12.73
CA THR A 2 6.24 11.52 -12.61
C THR A 2 7.23 11.34 -11.46
N GLY A 3 7.22 10.17 -10.84
CA GLY A 3 8.05 9.81 -9.71
C GLY A 3 7.69 8.41 -9.23
N VAL A 4 7.80 8.17 -7.94
CA VAL A 4 7.48 6.89 -7.33
C VAL A 4 6.50 7.04 -6.18
N VAL A 5 5.51 6.16 -6.13
CA VAL A 5 4.67 5.94 -4.96
C VAL A 5 5.33 4.84 -4.13
N TYR A 6 5.50 5.08 -2.83
CA TYR A 6 6.16 4.16 -1.91
C TYR A 6 5.24 3.71 -0.79
N PHE A 7 5.54 2.53 -0.27
CA PHE A 7 4.93 1.92 0.89
C PHE A 7 6.03 1.71 1.93
N ILE A 8 6.11 2.59 2.92
CA ILE A 8 7.13 2.53 3.98
C ILE A 8 6.42 2.23 5.29
N GLY A 9 6.80 1.15 5.97
CA GLY A 9 6.05 0.69 7.12
C GLY A 9 6.81 -0.23 8.04
N ASN A 10 6.10 -0.79 9.00
CA ASN A 10 6.57 -1.81 9.90
C ASN A 10 5.48 -2.90 10.01
N LEU A 11 5.83 -4.13 9.63
CA LEU A 11 4.91 -5.26 9.58
C LEU A 11 4.53 -5.79 10.97
N GLU A 12 5.43 -5.67 11.96
CA GLU A 12 5.18 -6.07 13.35
C GLU A 12 4.13 -5.17 14.01
N HIS A 13 4.25 -3.86 13.79
CA HIS A 13 3.30 -2.85 14.27
C HIS A 13 2.10 -2.66 13.34
N LYS A 14 2.02 -3.39 12.23
CA LYS A 14 0.93 -3.33 11.24
C LYS A 14 0.61 -1.91 10.78
N ILE A 15 1.64 -1.12 10.48
CA ILE A 15 1.47 0.25 9.97
C ILE A 15 2.24 0.44 8.67
N VAL A 16 1.64 1.18 7.75
CA VAL A 16 2.29 1.60 6.49
C VAL A 16 1.95 3.05 6.17
N LYS A 17 2.94 3.77 5.67
CA LYS A 17 2.78 5.08 5.06
C LYS A 17 2.79 4.92 3.55
N ILE A 18 1.76 5.42 2.89
CA ILE A 18 1.68 5.51 1.43
C ILE A 18 2.04 6.94 1.06
N GLY A 19 3.03 7.16 0.19
CA GLY A 19 3.41 8.51 -0.21
C GLY A 19 4.09 8.58 -1.55
N PHE A 20 4.18 9.79 -2.11
CA PHE A 20 4.85 10.06 -3.39
C PHE A 20 6.20 10.78 -3.21
N THR A 21 7.17 10.49 -4.09
CA THR A 21 8.39 11.28 -4.21
C THR A 21 8.88 11.34 -5.66
N ALA A 22 9.38 12.50 -6.10
CA ALA A 22 10.13 12.61 -7.35
C ALA A 22 11.64 12.32 -7.15
N GLY A 23 12.08 12.09 -5.91
CA GLY A 23 13.45 11.75 -5.53
C GLY A 23 13.60 10.31 -5.06
N SER A 24 14.58 10.05 -4.19
CA SER A 24 14.86 8.70 -3.69
C SER A 24 13.91 8.25 -2.58
N VAL A 25 13.33 7.05 -2.72
CA VAL A 25 12.55 6.37 -1.66
C VAL A 25 13.41 6.14 -0.41
N LEU A 26 14.69 5.79 -0.57
CA LEU A 26 15.62 5.63 0.55
C LEU A 26 15.81 6.94 1.33
N GLY A 27 15.84 8.08 0.63
CA GLY A 27 15.86 9.40 1.25
C GLY A 27 14.59 9.68 2.06
N ARG A 28 13.42 9.28 1.54
CA ARG A 28 12.14 9.37 2.27
C ARG A 28 12.13 8.48 3.51
N LEU A 29 12.59 7.23 3.40
CA LEU A 29 12.73 6.33 4.55
C LEU A 29 13.57 6.98 5.66
N LYS A 30 14.77 7.48 5.33
CA LYS A 30 15.64 8.16 6.30
C LYS A 30 14.94 9.35 6.96
N GLY A 31 14.23 10.17 6.17
CA GLY A 31 13.51 11.33 6.67
C GLY A 31 12.32 10.99 7.57
N ILE A 32 11.56 9.94 7.28
CA ILE A 32 10.44 9.49 8.11
C ILE A 32 10.98 8.81 9.39
N GLN A 33 12.06 8.05 9.28
CA GLN A 33 12.67 7.31 10.40
C GLN A 33 13.15 8.24 11.53
N THR A 34 13.55 9.48 11.26
CA THR A 34 14.03 10.41 12.29
C THR A 34 12.96 10.74 13.35
N GLY A 35 11.69 10.71 12.97
CA GLY A 35 10.55 10.96 13.87
C GLY A 35 9.79 9.69 14.27
N SER A 36 10.23 8.51 13.82
CA SER A 36 9.55 7.24 14.09
C SER A 36 10.19 6.53 15.29
N PRO A 37 9.42 6.11 16.31
CA PRO A 37 9.93 5.33 17.43
C PRO A 37 10.24 3.88 17.06
N VAL A 38 9.75 3.40 15.91
CA VAL A 38 9.94 2.04 15.42
C VAL A 38 10.78 2.03 14.16
N ARG A 39 11.49 0.92 13.91
CA ARG A 39 12.27 0.74 12.69
C ARG A 39 11.34 0.53 11.50
N LEU A 40 11.50 1.35 10.47
CA LEU A 40 10.72 1.28 9.24
C LEU A 40 11.53 0.61 8.13
N SER A 41 10.80 -0.01 7.20
CA SER A 41 11.33 -0.63 5.99
C SER A 41 10.57 -0.14 4.77
N ILE A 42 11.22 -0.14 3.61
CA ILE A 42 10.53 0.02 2.33
C ILE A 42 9.89 -1.34 2.02
N LEU A 43 8.56 -1.40 2.04
CA LEU A 43 7.81 -2.61 1.70
C LEU A 43 7.75 -2.76 0.18
N ALA A 44 7.32 -1.71 -0.52
CA ALA A 44 7.24 -1.65 -1.98
C ALA A 44 7.40 -0.22 -2.47
N TYR A 45 7.70 -0.07 -3.75
CA TYR A 45 7.52 1.19 -4.48
C TYR A 45 7.22 0.91 -5.95
N ILE A 46 6.46 1.81 -6.55
CA ILE A 46 5.97 1.72 -7.93
C ILE A 46 6.26 3.03 -8.63
N GLU A 47 6.54 2.98 -9.93
CA GLU A 47 6.50 4.20 -10.74
C GLU A 47 5.07 4.74 -10.78
N GLY A 48 4.93 6.06 -10.80
CA GLY A 48 3.61 6.67 -10.82
C GLY A 48 3.65 8.17 -10.62
N THR A 49 2.52 8.69 -10.19
CA THR A 49 2.26 10.11 -10.02
C THR A 49 1.71 10.40 -8.63
N ARG A 50 1.65 11.69 -8.29
CA ARG A 50 0.94 12.14 -7.09
C ARG A 50 -0.56 11.79 -7.14
N GLU A 51 -1.16 11.67 -8.32
CA GLU A 51 -2.56 11.28 -8.42
C GLU A 51 -2.74 9.80 -8.04
N ASP A 52 -1.79 8.93 -8.38
CA ASP A 52 -1.85 7.51 -8.00
C ASP A 52 -1.76 7.33 -6.48
N GLU A 53 -0.90 8.11 -5.81
CA GLU A 53 -0.90 8.19 -4.35
C GLU A 53 -2.26 8.63 -3.78
N ALA A 54 -2.83 9.71 -4.32
CA ALA A 54 -4.11 10.22 -3.86
C ALA A 54 -5.26 9.20 -4.06
N ARG A 55 -5.24 8.45 -5.17
CA ARG A 55 -6.17 7.35 -5.42
C ARG A 55 -6.03 6.24 -4.39
N LEU A 56 -4.80 5.84 -4.07
CA LEU A 56 -4.52 4.84 -3.04
C LEU A 56 -4.98 5.31 -1.64
N HIS A 57 -4.78 6.60 -1.32
CA HIS A 57 -5.28 7.16 -0.05
C HIS A 57 -6.81 7.12 0.04
N ARG A 58 -7.52 7.46 -1.05
CA ARG A 58 -8.98 7.36 -1.10
C ARG A 58 -9.44 5.91 -0.98
N THR A 59 -8.79 5.02 -1.73
CA THR A 59 -9.03 3.57 -1.72
C THR A 59 -8.92 3.00 -0.31
N PHE A 60 -7.83 3.28 0.41
CA PHE A 60 -7.60 2.72 1.75
C PHE A 60 -8.02 3.64 2.90
N SER A 61 -8.79 4.70 2.62
CA SER A 61 -9.30 5.61 3.64
C SER A 61 -10.11 4.94 4.78
N PRO A 62 -10.84 3.81 4.57
CA PRO A 62 -11.55 3.13 5.66
C PRO A 62 -10.63 2.62 6.78
N ILE A 63 -9.36 2.35 6.47
CA ILE A 63 -8.32 1.87 7.39
C ILE A 63 -7.21 2.92 7.60
N GLY A 64 -7.51 4.18 7.28
CA GLY A 64 -6.63 5.32 7.46
C GLY A 64 -6.39 5.63 8.94
N LEU A 65 -5.13 5.88 9.27
CA LEU A 65 -4.67 6.41 10.55
C LEU A 65 -4.38 7.92 10.41
N PHE A 66 -3.71 8.51 11.40
CA PHE A 66 -3.38 9.93 11.36
C PHE A 66 -2.42 10.28 10.21
N GLY A 67 -2.82 11.23 9.36
CA GLY A 67 -2.03 11.69 8.23
C GLY A 67 -2.06 10.70 7.06
N GLU A 68 -0.89 10.40 6.48
CA GLU A 68 -0.77 9.47 5.33
C GLU A 68 -0.42 8.04 5.79
N TRP A 69 -0.81 7.66 7.02
CA TRP A 69 -0.57 6.35 7.61
C TRP A 69 -1.83 5.49 7.56
N PHE A 70 -1.67 4.17 7.46
CA PHE A 70 -2.75 3.20 7.32
C PHE A 70 -2.44 1.93 8.13
N SER A 71 -3.49 1.26 8.63
CA SER A 71 -3.36 -0.07 9.24
C SER A 71 -3.10 -1.12 8.16
N ILE A 72 -2.15 -2.03 8.37
CA ILE A 72 -1.92 -3.17 7.46
C ILE A 72 -2.90 -4.28 7.81
N GLU A 73 -4.09 -4.20 7.21
CA GLU A 73 -5.17 -5.16 7.41
C GLU A 73 -6.06 -5.27 6.16
N GLY A 74 -6.93 -6.30 6.14
CA GLY A 74 -7.90 -6.50 5.08
C GLY A 74 -7.28 -6.51 3.68
N LYS A 75 -7.87 -5.75 2.77
CA LYS A 75 -7.45 -5.64 1.37
C LYS A 75 -6.05 -5.03 1.23
N LEU A 76 -5.61 -4.16 2.14
CA LEU A 76 -4.25 -3.59 2.08
C LEU A 76 -3.16 -4.60 2.45
N ASP A 77 -3.44 -5.49 3.41
CA ASP A 77 -2.53 -6.60 3.75
C ASP A 77 -2.36 -7.54 2.56
N SER A 78 -3.46 -8.00 1.96
CA SER A 78 -3.41 -8.84 0.75
C SER A 78 -2.73 -8.14 -0.42
N PHE A 79 -3.02 -6.86 -0.62
CA PHE A 79 -2.37 -6.04 -1.65
C PHE A 79 -0.84 -5.96 -1.45
N LEU A 80 -0.36 -5.65 -0.24
CA LEU A 80 1.08 -5.60 0.06
C LEU A 80 1.75 -6.97 -0.03
N CYS A 81 1.05 -8.03 0.40
CA CYS A 81 1.50 -9.41 0.24
C CYS A 81 1.70 -9.76 -1.24
N TYR A 82 0.74 -9.40 -2.10
CA TYR A 82 0.83 -9.60 -3.54
C TYR A 82 2.04 -8.87 -4.14
N LEU A 83 2.25 -7.61 -3.75
CA LEU A 83 3.34 -6.79 -4.28
C LEU A 83 4.74 -7.27 -3.87
N THR A 84 4.88 -7.88 -2.69
CA THR A 84 6.20 -8.08 -2.06
C THR A 84 6.53 -9.53 -1.77
N GLY A 85 5.53 -10.42 -1.73
CA GLY A 85 5.65 -11.76 -1.17
C GLY A 85 6.18 -11.80 0.27
N TYR A 86 6.22 -10.64 0.96
CA TYR A 86 6.93 -10.42 2.22
C TYR A 86 8.41 -10.84 2.22
N ALA A 87 9.10 -10.81 1.07
CA ALA A 87 10.53 -11.13 1.01
C ALA A 87 11.36 -10.08 1.78
N GLU A 88 12.07 -10.53 2.81
CA GLU A 88 13.01 -9.72 3.58
C GLU A 88 14.22 -9.38 2.70
N GLU A 89 14.41 -8.09 2.37
CA GLU A 89 15.67 -7.36 2.61
C GLU A 89 15.80 -6.06 1.81
N SER A 90 15.00 -5.85 0.76
CA SER A 90 15.04 -4.58 0.01
C SER A 90 13.78 -4.45 -0.81
N GLY A 91 12.92 -3.48 -0.46
CA GLY A 91 11.63 -3.26 -1.11
C GLY A 91 11.68 -3.41 -2.63
N LEU A 92 10.64 -4.05 -3.17
CA LEU A 92 10.58 -4.40 -4.58
C LEU A 92 10.10 -3.20 -5.40
N LEU A 93 10.80 -2.90 -6.50
CA LEU A 93 10.22 -2.11 -7.58
C LEU A 93 9.19 -2.99 -8.28
N VAL A 94 7.92 -2.64 -8.16
CA VAL A 94 6.81 -3.35 -8.77
C VAL A 94 6.58 -2.77 -10.17
N SER A 95 6.37 -3.63 -11.17
CA SER A 95 5.99 -3.17 -12.51
C SER A 95 4.54 -2.67 -12.55
N ASP A 96 4.21 -1.83 -13.54
CA ASP A 96 2.84 -1.36 -13.76
C ASP A 96 1.85 -2.53 -13.92
N GLU A 97 2.26 -3.62 -14.56
CA GLU A 97 1.45 -4.83 -14.73
C GLU A 97 1.15 -5.52 -13.39
N GLN A 98 2.17 -5.68 -12.54
CA GLN A 98 1.99 -6.25 -11.21
C GLN A 98 1.13 -5.35 -10.32
N PHE A 99 1.29 -4.03 -10.42
CA PHE A 99 0.45 -3.08 -9.69
C PHE A 99 -1.01 -3.14 -10.14
N ALA A 100 -1.27 -3.14 -11.44
CA ALA A 100 -2.62 -3.25 -11.99
C ALA A 100 -3.28 -4.58 -11.60
N ALA A 101 -2.54 -5.70 -11.67
CA ALA A 101 -3.02 -6.99 -11.21
C ALA A 101 -3.32 -7.00 -9.70
N ALA A 102 -2.47 -6.39 -8.88
CA ALA A 102 -2.72 -6.28 -7.44
C ALA A 102 -3.97 -5.45 -7.11
N ILE A 103 -4.20 -4.34 -7.81
CA ILE A 103 -5.43 -3.54 -7.67
C ILE A 103 -6.65 -4.36 -8.08
N HIS A 104 -6.59 -5.01 -9.25
CA HIS A 104 -7.69 -5.82 -9.75
C HIS A 104 -8.03 -6.95 -8.78
N ASP A 105 -7.04 -7.72 -8.32
CA ASP A 105 -7.26 -8.93 -7.54
C ASP A 105 -7.63 -8.65 -6.07
N ASN A 106 -7.16 -7.54 -5.50
CA ASN A 106 -7.35 -7.26 -4.07
C ASN A 106 -8.34 -6.13 -3.77
N VAL A 107 -8.51 -5.18 -4.69
CA VAL A 107 -9.39 -4.02 -4.47
C VAL A 107 -10.71 -4.20 -5.23
N ILE A 108 -10.63 -4.50 -6.53
CA ILE A 108 -11.80 -4.56 -7.42
C ILE A 108 -12.52 -5.90 -7.29
N ASN A 109 -11.79 -7.00 -7.38
CA ASN A 109 -12.34 -8.34 -7.24
C ASN A 109 -12.71 -8.58 -5.78
N ASP A 110 -14.01 -8.62 -5.50
CA ASP A 110 -14.52 -8.90 -4.15
C ASP A 110 -14.63 -10.41 -3.89
N HIS A 111 -13.53 -11.13 -4.15
CA HIS A 111 -13.45 -12.54 -3.79
C HIS A 111 -13.46 -12.68 -2.26
N PRO A 112 -14.15 -13.70 -1.72
CA PRO A 112 -14.07 -13.99 -0.30
C PRO A 112 -12.61 -14.19 0.11
N PRO A 113 -12.16 -13.57 1.21
CA PRO A 113 -10.79 -13.75 1.66
C PRO A 113 -10.60 -15.19 2.18
N HIS A 114 -9.34 -15.56 2.44
CA HIS A 114 -9.05 -16.83 3.11
C HIS A 114 -9.87 -16.94 4.42
N PRO A 115 -10.38 -18.13 4.82
CA PRO A 115 -11.26 -18.27 5.98
C PRO A 115 -10.69 -17.80 7.33
N SER A 116 -9.38 -17.61 7.42
CA SER A 116 -8.72 -17.06 8.62
C SER A 116 -8.80 -15.53 8.72
N ILE A 117 -9.26 -14.85 7.68
CA ILE A 117 -9.39 -13.40 7.61
C ILE A 117 -10.84 -13.04 7.92
N ASN A 118 -11.06 -11.99 8.71
CA ASN A 118 -12.40 -11.48 8.97
C ASN A 118 -13.00 -10.91 7.68
N ALA A 119 -14.08 -11.55 7.19
CA ALA A 119 -14.71 -11.20 5.92
C ALA A 119 -15.37 -9.81 5.93
N ASP A 120 -15.98 -9.41 7.04
CA ASP A 120 -16.62 -8.10 7.16
C ASP A 120 -15.56 -6.99 7.10
N LEU A 121 -14.46 -7.17 7.86
CA LEU A 121 -13.31 -6.26 7.81
C LEU A 121 -12.73 -6.18 6.39
N TYR A 122 -12.53 -7.33 5.74
CA TYR A 122 -11.97 -7.38 4.39
C TYR A 122 -12.83 -6.60 3.40
N ALA A 123 -14.15 -6.84 3.39
CA ALA A 123 -15.08 -6.18 2.48
C ALA A 123 -15.12 -4.66 2.66
N THR A 124 -14.98 -4.16 3.90
CA THR A 124 -15.07 -2.72 4.19
C THR A 124 -13.72 -2.00 4.24
N SER A 125 -12.61 -2.70 4.05
CA SER A 125 -11.25 -2.14 4.23
C SER A 125 -10.72 -1.35 3.03
N ALA A 126 -11.41 -1.36 1.89
CA ALA A 126 -11.06 -0.55 0.73
C ALA A 126 -12.29 -0.10 -0.09
N ASP A 127 -12.21 1.09 -0.68
CA ASP A 127 -13.16 1.63 -1.64
C ASP A 127 -12.62 1.49 -3.07
N ALA A 128 -13.33 0.73 -3.91
CA ALA A 128 -12.94 0.48 -5.29
C ALA A 128 -13.38 1.59 -6.27
N SER A 129 -14.08 2.63 -5.81
CA SER A 129 -14.66 3.68 -6.68
C SER A 129 -13.65 4.36 -7.60
N GLU A 130 -12.40 4.47 -7.16
CA GLU A 130 -11.29 5.08 -7.90
C GLU A 130 -10.85 4.25 -9.12
N TRP A 131 -11.18 2.96 -9.15
CA TRP A 131 -10.62 1.99 -10.08
C TRP A 131 -11.65 1.41 -11.06
N GLY A 132 -12.83 2.03 -11.20
CA GLY A 132 -13.88 1.52 -12.11
C GLY A 132 -13.49 1.43 -13.59
N HIS A 133 -12.35 1.98 -13.99
CA HIS A 133 -11.79 1.82 -15.34
C HIS A 133 -10.97 0.53 -15.53
N LEU A 134 -10.64 -0.17 -14.44
CA LEU A 134 -9.93 -1.45 -14.42
C LEU A 134 -10.88 -2.63 -14.08
N ALA A 135 -12.18 -2.36 -13.90
CA ALA A 135 -13.20 -3.34 -13.59
C ALA A 135 -13.80 -4.01 -14.84
#